data_AF-A0A7V1ANX9-F1
#
_entry.id   AF-A0A7V1ANX9-F1
#
_cell.length_a   1.000
_cell.length_b   1.000
_cell.length_c   1.000
_cell.angle_alpha   90.00
_cell.angle_beta   90.00
_cell.angle_gamma   90.00
#
_symmetry.space_group_name_H-M   'P 1'
#
loop_
_entity.id
_entity.type
_entity.pdbx_description
1 polymer ?
#
loop_
_entity_poly.entity_id
_entity_poly.type
_entity_poly.pdbx_seq_one_letter_code
_entity_poly.pdbx_strand_id
1 'polypeptide(L)'
;MSLTFEYDNLAEQSAKMRVIGIGGAGGNAINRMIDSELKGVDFLAVNTDLQALNMSKAKNKIQIGKKLTKGLGAGANPEVGQKAIEEDKESVEAALQEVDMVFITGGMGGGTGTGAAPTVAEIAKELGALTVAIVTKPFQFEGVKRMKRAMEGIQRLREKVDTLIVIPNQMLFSIVPKGT
;
A
#
# COMPACT_ATOMS: atom_id res chain seq x y z
N MET A 1 -32.55 -10.54 -42.76
CA MET A 1 -31.58 -10.95 -41.72
C MET A 1 -31.42 -9.75 -40.80
N SER A 2 -32.17 -9.70 -39.71
CA SER A 2 -32.07 -8.61 -38.73
C SER A 2 -30.77 -8.80 -37.95
N LEU A 3 -29.87 -7.82 -38.02
CA LEU A 3 -28.77 -7.70 -37.07
C LEU A 3 -29.38 -7.28 -35.73
N THR A 4 -29.70 -8.28 -34.90
CA THR A 4 -29.96 -8.08 -33.48
C THR A 4 -28.61 -7.74 -32.87
N PHE A 5 -28.37 -6.45 -32.61
CA PHE A 5 -27.29 -6.05 -31.72
C PHE A 5 -27.72 -6.43 -30.31
N GLU A 6 -27.19 -7.52 -29.80
CA GLU A 6 -27.19 -7.79 -28.37
C GLU A 6 -26.40 -6.66 -27.71
N TYR A 7 -27.11 -5.73 -27.07
CA TYR A 7 -26.50 -4.79 -26.15
C TYR A 7 -26.00 -5.62 -24.97
N ASP A 8 -24.72 -5.97 -25.02
CA ASP A 8 -24.04 -6.54 -23.87
C ASP A 8 -24.20 -5.53 -22.72
N ASN A 9 -24.80 -5.98 -21.62
CA ASN A 9 -25.15 -5.13 -20.49
C ASN A 9 -23.86 -4.77 -19.74
N LEU A 10 -23.08 -3.84 -20.28
CA LEU A 10 -21.83 -3.30 -19.72
C LEU A 10 -22.01 -2.66 -18.32
N ALA A 11 -23.24 -2.55 -17.83
CA ALA A 11 -23.57 -1.96 -16.54
C ALA A 11 -23.20 -2.84 -15.33
N GLU A 12 -22.88 -4.14 -15.51
CA GLU A 12 -22.62 -5.05 -14.39
C GLU A 12 -21.15 -5.44 -14.15
N GLN A 13 -20.21 -5.07 -15.04
CA GLN A 13 -18.78 -5.29 -14.78
C GLN A 13 -18.15 -4.07 -14.09
N SER A 14 -18.42 -3.90 -12.79
CA SER A 14 -17.64 -2.97 -11.98
C SER A 14 -16.25 -3.55 -11.71
N ALA A 15 -15.19 -2.86 -12.14
CA ALA A 15 -13.82 -3.26 -11.87
C ALA A 15 -13.59 -3.43 -10.35
N LYS A 16 -13.06 -4.60 -9.95
CA LYS A 16 -12.69 -4.92 -8.58
C LYS A 16 -11.42 -4.15 -8.22
N MET A 17 -11.59 -3.09 -7.44
CA MET A 17 -10.49 -2.23 -6.99
C MET A 17 -10.13 -2.49 -5.53
N ARG A 18 -8.84 -2.50 -5.20
CA ARG A 18 -8.35 -2.68 -3.83
C ARG A 18 -7.28 -1.67 -3.46
N VAL A 19 -7.42 -1.02 -2.30
CA VAL A 19 -6.42 -0.13 -1.70
C VAL A 19 -5.70 -0.86 -0.57
N ILE A 20 -4.38 -0.96 -0.69
CA ILE A 20 -3.51 -1.65 0.25
C ILE A 20 -2.69 -0.62 1.03
N GLY A 21 -2.97 -0.48 2.32
CA GLY A 21 -2.17 0.34 3.24
C GLY A 21 -1.05 -0.47 3.86
N ILE A 22 0.20 -0.15 3.51
CA ILE A 22 1.38 -0.90 3.97
C ILE A 22 2.15 -0.12 5.05
N GLY A 23 2.38 -0.76 6.19
CA GLY A 23 3.02 -0.15 7.36
C GLY A 23 2.15 0.90 8.04
N GLY A 24 2.72 1.59 9.04
CA GLY A 24 1.95 2.55 9.86
C GLY A 24 1.34 3.71 9.08
N ALA A 25 2.11 4.36 8.20
CA ALA A 25 1.63 5.48 7.40
C ALA A 25 0.55 5.04 6.37
N GLY A 26 0.72 3.87 5.75
CA GLY A 26 -0.28 3.30 4.84
C GLY A 26 -1.57 2.94 5.58
N GLY A 27 -1.45 2.31 6.77
CA GLY A 27 -2.58 2.02 7.66
C GLY A 27 -3.35 3.28 8.08
N ASN A 28 -2.63 4.36 8.41
CA ASN A 28 -3.26 5.63 8.74
C ASN A 28 -3.96 6.27 7.52
N ALA A 29 -3.40 6.14 6.32
CA ALA A 29 -4.01 6.65 5.10
C ALA A 29 -5.33 5.93 4.79
N ILE A 30 -5.35 4.59 4.82
CA ILE A 30 -6.57 3.83 4.57
C ILE A 30 -7.64 4.09 5.65
N ASN A 31 -7.25 4.26 6.91
CA ASN A 31 -8.20 4.62 7.98
C ASN A 31 -8.92 5.94 7.65
N ARG A 32 -8.19 6.94 7.17
CA ARG A 32 -8.79 8.22 6.75
C ARG A 32 -9.69 8.07 5.53
N MET A 33 -9.34 7.22 4.57
CA MET A 33 -10.18 6.95 3.40
C MET A 33 -11.50 6.27 3.81
N ILE A 34 -11.44 5.33 4.76
CA ILE A 34 -12.61 4.67 5.34
C ILE A 34 -13.48 5.68 6.09
N ASP A 35 -12.88 6.52 6.92
CA ASP A 35 -13.60 7.57 7.66
C ASP A 35 -14.23 8.62 6.76
N SER A 36 -13.67 8.81 5.56
CA SER A 36 -14.21 9.69 4.52
C SER A 36 -15.25 8.99 3.63
N GLU A 37 -15.66 7.76 3.99
CA GLU A 37 -16.64 6.94 3.28
C GLU A 37 -16.32 6.74 1.79
N LEU A 38 -15.04 6.56 1.45
CA LEU A 38 -14.63 6.26 0.07
C LEU A 38 -15.26 4.93 -0.39
N LYS A 39 -16.07 4.99 -1.45
CA LYS A 39 -16.80 3.84 -2.02
C LYS A 39 -16.11 3.27 -3.25
N GLY A 40 -16.49 2.05 -3.61
CA GLY A 40 -16.01 1.40 -4.84
C GLY A 40 -14.63 0.76 -4.73
N VAL A 41 -14.05 0.70 -3.53
CA VAL A 41 -12.76 0.06 -3.29
C VAL A 41 -12.80 -0.79 -2.02
N ASP A 42 -12.12 -1.93 -2.05
CA ASP A 42 -11.85 -2.71 -0.84
C ASP A 42 -10.56 -2.22 -0.16
N PHE A 43 -10.54 -2.24 1.17
CA PHE A 43 -9.35 -1.87 1.94
C PHE A 43 -8.65 -3.09 2.53
N LEU A 44 -7.32 -3.14 2.37
CA LEU A 44 -6.44 -4.13 2.97
C LEU A 44 -5.33 -3.44 3.76
N ALA A 45 -5.20 -3.77 5.05
CA ALA A 45 -4.09 -3.31 5.88
C ALA A 45 -2.99 -4.37 5.96
N VAL A 46 -1.74 -4.02 5.67
CA VAL A 46 -0.58 -4.92 5.76
C VAL A 46 0.45 -4.31 6.69
N ASN A 47 0.81 -5.01 7.77
CA ASN A 47 1.82 -4.51 8.70
C ASN A 47 2.54 -5.64 9.45
N THR A 48 3.76 -5.36 9.89
CA THR A 48 4.51 -6.21 10.83
C THR A 48 4.11 -5.97 12.28
N ASP A 49 3.60 -4.78 12.58
CA ASP A 49 3.18 -4.38 13.92
C ASP A 49 1.72 -4.78 14.17
N LEU A 50 1.52 -5.68 15.13
CA LEU A 50 0.20 -6.20 15.48
C LEU A 50 -0.69 -5.15 16.16
N GLN A 51 -0.11 -4.27 16.98
CA GLN A 51 -0.87 -3.21 17.64
C GLN A 51 -1.44 -2.24 16.60
N ALA A 52 -0.63 -1.86 15.62
CA ALA A 52 -1.07 -1.02 14.51
C ALA A 52 -2.19 -1.68 13.68
N LEU A 53 -2.14 -3.00 13.45
CA LEU A 53 -3.20 -3.73 12.74
C LEU A 53 -4.50 -3.81 13.55
N ASN A 54 -4.41 -4.00 14.86
CA ASN A 54 -5.58 -4.00 15.73
C ASN A 54 -6.32 -2.65 15.69
N MET A 55 -5.59 -1.55 15.57
CA MET A 55 -6.15 -0.19 15.41
C MET A 55 -6.64 0.12 13.98
N SER A 56 -6.36 -0.74 13.00
CA SER A 56 -6.81 -0.53 11.62
C SER A 56 -8.34 -0.69 11.50
N LYS A 57 -8.98 0.21 10.76
CA LYS A 57 -10.40 0.19 10.42
C LYS A 57 -10.71 -0.66 9.20
N ALA A 58 -9.67 -1.10 8.46
CA ALA A 58 -9.84 -1.97 7.31
C ALA A 58 -10.45 -3.32 7.74
N LYS A 59 -11.42 -3.80 6.97
CA LYS A 59 -12.03 -5.12 7.18
C LYS A 59 -11.02 -6.25 7.00
N ASN A 60 -10.17 -6.13 5.97
CA ASN A 60 -9.14 -7.11 5.66
C ASN A 60 -7.78 -6.64 6.21
N LYS A 61 -7.08 -7.54 6.90
CA LYS A 61 -5.83 -7.25 7.61
C LYS A 61 -4.89 -8.45 7.47
N ILE A 62 -3.63 -8.18 7.16
CA ILE A 62 -2.58 -9.21 7.11
C ILE A 62 -1.42 -8.75 7.99
N GLN A 63 -1.13 -9.57 9.00
CA GLN A 63 0.11 -9.46 9.74
C GLN A 63 1.21 -10.19 8.99
N ILE A 64 2.28 -9.48 8.65
CA ILE A 64 3.44 -10.07 7.97
C ILE A 64 4.64 -10.20 8.91
N GLY A 65 5.51 -11.18 8.67
CA GLY A 65 6.71 -11.47 9.45
C GLY A 65 6.40 -11.81 10.90
N LYS A 66 5.36 -12.62 11.16
CA LYS A 66 4.94 -12.96 12.53
C LYS A 66 6.06 -13.65 13.31
N LYS A 67 6.79 -14.57 12.68
CA LYS A 67 7.93 -15.25 13.33
C LYS A 67 9.13 -14.33 13.46
N LEU A 68 9.42 -13.55 12.42
CA LEU A 68 10.57 -12.65 12.35
C LEU A 68 10.49 -11.50 13.37
N THR A 69 9.33 -10.85 13.47
CA THR A 69 9.15 -9.61 14.25
C THR A 69 8.44 -9.82 15.58
N LYS A 70 7.84 -11.00 15.79
CA LYS A 70 6.97 -11.30 16.94
C LYS A 70 5.83 -10.28 17.12
N GLY A 71 5.43 -9.61 16.03
CA GLY A 71 4.39 -8.57 16.04
C GLY A 71 4.84 -7.20 16.55
N LEU A 72 6.15 -6.98 16.77
CA LEU A 72 6.71 -5.73 17.29
C LEU A 72 7.13 -4.73 16.20
N GLY A 73 7.00 -5.11 14.94
CA GLY A 73 7.37 -4.27 13.80
C GLY A 73 8.79 -4.47 13.28
N ALA A 74 9.10 -3.81 12.16
CA ALA A 74 10.36 -3.95 11.42
C ALA A 74 11.52 -3.05 11.93
N GLY A 75 11.34 -2.29 13.02
CA GLY A 75 12.41 -1.47 13.61
C GLY A 75 13.04 -0.44 12.67
N ALA A 76 12.24 0.15 11.77
CA ALA A 76 12.68 1.04 10.70
C ALA A 76 13.71 0.43 9.71
N ASN A 77 13.91 -0.89 9.72
CA ASN A 77 14.80 -1.58 8.80
C ASN A 77 14.00 -2.13 7.59
N PRO A 78 14.23 -1.62 6.36
CA PRO A 78 13.55 -2.09 5.16
C PRO A 78 13.81 -3.58 4.84
N GLU A 79 14.98 -4.11 5.18
CA GLU A 79 15.29 -5.53 4.94
C GLU A 79 14.41 -6.45 5.78
N VAL A 80 14.10 -6.04 7.02
CA VAL A 80 13.16 -6.79 7.88
C VAL A 80 11.75 -6.72 7.29
N GLY A 81 11.34 -5.56 6.76
CA GLY A 81 10.05 -5.41 6.08
C GLY A 81 9.94 -6.30 4.83
N GLN A 82 11.03 -6.43 4.06
CA GLN A 82 11.10 -7.28 2.89
C GLN A 82 11.02 -8.77 3.27
N LYS A 83 11.83 -9.23 4.21
CA LYS A 83 11.78 -10.62 4.68
C LYS A 83 10.42 -10.97 5.30
N ALA A 84 9.78 -10.00 5.98
CA ALA A 84 8.46 -10.18 6.54
C ALA A 84 7.39 -10.42 5.48
N ILE A 85 7.41 -9.70 4.36
CA ILE A 85 6.44 -9.93 3.28
C ILE A 85 6.73 -11.23 2.51
N GLU A 86 8.01 -11.62 2.38
CA GLU A 86 8.40 -12.90 1.80
C GLU A 86 7.90 -14.09 2.65
N GLU A 87 7.92 -13.98 3.98
CA GLU A 87 7.37 -14.99 4.91
C GLU A 87 5.87 -15.25 4.68
N ASP A 88 5.13 -14.21 4.31
CA ASP A 88 3.66 -14.22 4.22
C ASP A 88 3.17 -13.92 2.78
N LYS A 89 3.98 -14.24 1.76
CA LYS A 89 3.69 -13.97 0.35
C LYS A 89 2.35 -14.56 -0.09
N GLU A 90 2.11 -15.83 0.24
CA GLU A 90 0.90 -16.56 -0.10
C GLU A 90 -0.38 -15.90 0.45
N SER A 91 -0.30 -15.33 1.66
CA SER A 91 -1.44 -14.64 2.28
C SER A 91 -1.80 -13.37 1.50
N VAL A 92 -0.80 -12.66 1.01
CA VAL A 92 -1.00 -11.45 0.19
C VAL A 92 -1.46 -11.82 -1.21
N GLU A 93 -0.88 -12.85 -1.83
CA GLU A 93 -1.33 -13.37 -3.12
C GLU A 93 -2.82 -13.76 -3.08
N ALA A 94 -3.23 -14.53 -2.08
CA ALA A 94 -4.63 -14.92 -1.89
C ALA A 94 -5.55 -13.69 -1.71
N ALA A 95 -5.06 -12.67 -1.00
CA ALA A 95 -5.79 -11.43 -0.80
C ALA A 95 -5.75 -10.49 -2.01
N LEU A 96 -5.07 -10.83 -3.12
CA LEU A 96 -5.04 -10.04 -4.36
C LEU A 96 -5.58 -10.80 -5.57
N GLN A 97 -6.03 -12.04 -5.40
CA GLN A 97 -6.70 -12.81 -6.44
C GLN A 97 -7.94 -12.07 -6.97
N GLU A 98 -8.12 -12.13 -8.30
CA GLU A 98 -9.24 -11.53 -9.03
C GLU A 98 -9.44 -10.01 -8.77
N VAL A 99 -8.37 -9.27 -8.46
CA VAL A 99 -8.42 -7.81 -8.35
C VAL A 99 -7.97 -7.21 -9.68
N ASP A 100 -8.81 -6.38 -10.30
CA ASP A 100 -8.48 -5.73 -11.57
C ASP A 100 -7.49 -4.58 -11.39
N MET A 101 -7.59 -3.86 -10.27
CA MET A 101 -6.74 -2.71 -9.99
C MET A 101 -6.35 -2.61 -8.51
N VAL A 102 -5.05 -2.43 -8.28
CA VAL A 102 -4.45 -2.34 -6.95
C VAL A 102 -3.82 -0.96 -6.74
N PHE A 103 -4.24 -0.29 -5.67
CA PHE A 103 -3.64 0.93 -5.18
C PHE A 103 -2.79 0.64 -3.94
N ILE A 104 -1.48 0.80 -4.04
CA ILE A 104 -0.56 0.66 -2.90
C ILE A 104 -0.34 2.03 -2.27
N THR A 105 -0.60 2.16 -0.97
CA THR A 105 -0.30 3.37 -0.22
C THR A 105 0.59 3.11 0.98
N GLY A 106 1.56 4.00 1.20
CA GLY A 106 2.53 3.85 2.27
C GLY A 106 3.46 5.05 2.42
N GLY A 107 4.06 5.16 3.59
CA GLY A 107 5.11 6.13 3.87
C GLY A 107 6.49 5.51 3.72
N MET A 108 7.32 6.12 2.88
CA MET A 108 8.66 5.64 2.60
C MET A 108 9.67 6.11 3.65
N GLY A 109 10.74 5.34 3.82
CA GLY A 109 11.80 5.56 4.82
C GLY A 109 11.61 4.79 6.13
N GLY A 110 10.44 4.19 6.36
CA GLY A 110 10.22 3.24 7.45
C GLY A 110 10.81 1.86 7.16
N GLY A 111 10.48 0.87 8.00
CA GLY A 111 10.89 -0.53 7.78
C GLY A 111 9.89 -1.26 6.90
N THR A 112 8.68 -1.46 7.43
CA THR A 112 7.62 -2.25 6.80
C THR A 112 7.20 -1.71 5.44
N GLY A 113 6.75 -0.45 5.36
CA GLY A 113 6.28 0.13 4.09
C GLY A 113 7.36 0.15 3.02
N THR A 114 8.60 0.47 3.38
CA THR A 114 9.73 0.58 2.43
C THR A 114 10.26 -0.78 1.98
N GLY A 115 10.18 -1.78 2.84
CA GLY A 115 10.59 -3.15 2.55
C GLY A 115 9.54 -3.95 1.80
N ALA A 116 8.27 -3.85 2.22
CA ALA A 116 7.20 -4.70 1.74
C ALA A 116 6.49 -4.18 0.48
N ALA A 117 6.40 -2.84 0.29
CA ALA A 117 5.64 -2.28 -0.84
C ALA A 117 6.09 -2.78 -2.23
N PRO A 118 7.41 -2.89 -2.53
CA PRO A 118 7.85 -3.43 -3.82
C PRO A 118 7.37 -4.86 -4.09
N THR A 119 7.41 -5.74 -3.08
CA THR A 119 6.96 -7.13 -3.21
C THR A 119 5.45 -7.22 -3.36
N VAL A 120 4.68 -6.40 -2.64
CA VAL A 120 3.21 -6.34 -2.84
C VAL A 120 2.87 -5.87 -4.25
N ALA A 121 3.61 -4.90 -4.79
CA ALA A 121 3.44 -4.43 -6.16
C ALA A 121 3.77 -5.51 -7.20
N GLU A 122 4.86 -6.24 -6.97
CA GLU A 122 5.25 -7.37 -7.80
C GLU A 122 4.17 -8.45 -7.83
N ILE A 123 3.65 -8.85 -6.67
CA ILE A 123 2.54 -9.82 -6.58
C ILE A 123 1.32 -9.34 -7.37
N ALA A 124 0.92 -8.08 -7.18
CA ALA A 124 -0.25 -7.53 -7.88
C ALA A 124 -0.07 -7.59 -9.42
N LYS A 125 1.12 -7.24 -9.91
CA LYS A 125 1.45 -7.33 -11.35
C LYS A 125 1.50 -8.77 -11.86
N GLU A 126 2.08 -9.70 -11.10
CA GLU A 126 2.12 -11.12 -11.43
C GLU A 126 0.70 -11.71 -11.57
N LEU A 127 -0.25 -11.20 -10.79
CA LEU A 127 -1.66 -11.57 -10.85
C LEU A 127 -2.46 -10.82 -11.93
N GLY A 128 -1.81 -9.95 -12.71
CA GLY A 128 -2.43 -9.22 -13.82
C GLY A 128 -3.19 -7.96 -13.44
N ALA A 129 -3.09 -7.49 -12.19
CA ALA A 129 -3.77 -6.28 -11.74
C ALA A 129 -3.03 -5.01 -12.21
N LEU A 130 -3.78 -4.00 -12.65
CA LEU A 130 -3.24 -2.65 -12.87
C LEU A 130 -2.76 -2.09 -11.54
N THR A 131 -1.45 -1.87 -11.42
CA THR A 131 -0.80 -1.59 -10.14
C THR A 131 -0.32 -0.14 -10.07
N VAL A 132 -0.97 0.64 -9.20
CA VAL A 132 -0.65 2.06 -8.95
C VAL A 132 -0.14 2.22 -7.53
N ALA A 133 1.02 2.82 -7.35
CA ALA A 133 1.54 3.15 -6.02
C ALA A 133 1.48 4.66 -5.75
N ILE A 134 0.95 5.03 -4.58
CA ILE A 134 0.86 6.39 -4.07
C ILE A 134 1.57 6.45 -2.73
N VAL A 135 2.81 6.92 -2.74
CA VAL A 135 3.70 6.88 -1.58
C VAL A 135 4.23 8.25 -1.19
N THR A 136 4.51 8.43 0.10
CA THR A 136 5.08 9.68 0.62
C THR A 136 6.58 9.58 0.87
N LYS A 137 7.32 10.66 0.56
CA LYS A 137 8.69 10.85 1.06
C LYS A 137 8.64 11.45 2.46
N PRO A 138 9.56 11.06 3.36
CA PRO A 138 9.62 11.62 4.71
C PRO A 138 9.92 13.13 4.68
N PHE A 139 9.62 13.83 5.77
CA PHE A 139 10.07 15.20 5.94
C PHE A 139 11.60 15.26 6.09
N GLN A 140 12.20 16.40 5.74
CA GLN A 140 13.66 16.58 5.87
C GLN A 140 14.13 16.46 7.33
N PHE A 141 13.31 16.91 8.29
CA PHE A 141 13.62 16.83 9.72
C PHE A 141 13.58 15.40 10.29
N GLU A 142 13.01 14.42 9.58
CA GLU A 142 13.01 13.02 10.03
C GLU A 142 14.37 12.31 9.80
N GLY A 143 15.33 13.02 9.22
CA GLY A 143 16.73 12.62 9.16
C GLY A 143 17.17 12.00 7.84
N VAL A 144 18.46 12.20 7.52
CA VAL A 144 19.09 11.78 6.25
C VAL A 144 19.00 10.27 6.02
N LYS A 145 19.20 9.46 7.08
CA LYS A 145 19.10 7.99 6.99
C LYS A 145 17.71 7.53 6.54
N ARG A 146 16.66 8.19 7.04
CA ARG A 146 15.26 7.89 6.67
C ARG A 146 14.98 8.26 5.22
N MET A 147 15.46 9.43 4.79
CA MET A 147 15.36 9.86 3.39
C MET A 147 16.09 8.91 2.43
N LYS A 148 17.29 8.47 2.79
CA LYS A 148 18.06 7.50 1.98
C LYS A 148 17.29 6.20 1.79
N ARG A 149 16.78 5.60 2.88
CA ARG A 149 15.92 4.40 2.82
C ARG A 149 14.69 4.62 1.96
N ALA A 150 14.06 5.80 2.07
CA ALA A 150 12.90 6.14 1.26
C ALA A 150 13.22 6.13 -0.23
N MET A 151 14.32 6.77 -0.64
CA MET A 151 14.74 6.83 -2.03
C MET A 151 15.06 5.44 -2.60
N GLU A 152 15.78 4.60 -1.83
CA GLU A 152 16.08 3.21 -2.22
C GLU A 152 14.80 2.39 -2.39
N GLY A 153 13.85 2.49 -1.45
CA GLY A 153 12.56 1.80 -1.55
C GLY A 153 11.71 2.30 -2.73
N ILE A 154 11.70 3.60 -2.99
CA ILE A 154 10.99 4.21 -4.13
C ILE A 154 11.57 3.71 -5.45
N GLN A 155 12.90 3.58 -5.55
CA GLN A 155 13.54 3.05 -6.75
C GLN A 155 13.11 1.60 -7.01
N ARG A 156 13.18 0.74 -5.99
CA ARG A 156 12.71 -0.65 -6.10
C ARG A 156 11.23 -0.73 -6.46
N LEU A 157 10.40 0.12 -5.86
CA LEU A 157 8.96 0.14 -6.13
C LEU A 157 8.65 0.58 -7.56
N ARG A 158 9.39 1.54 -8.12
CA ARG A 158 9.22 2.03 -9.50
C ARG A 158 9.30 0.92 -10.53
N GLU A 159 10.17 -0.06 -10.30
CA GLU A 159 10.37 -1.19 -11.21
C GLU A 159 9.23 -2.23 -11.14
N LYS A 160 8.36 -2.12 -10.13
CA LYS A 160 7.32 -3.12 -9.80
C LYS A 160 5.89 -2.59 -9.91
N VAL A 161 5.70 -1.38 -10.44
CA VAL A 161 4.37 -0.75 -10.61
C VAL A 161 4.18 -0.27 -12.04
N ASP A 162 2.93 -0.09 -12.45
CA ASP A 162 2.60 0.54 -13.74
C ASP A 162 2.62 2.06 -13.62
N THR A 163 2.22 2.59 -12.46
CA THR A 163 2.28 4.02 -12.16
C THR A 163 2.77 4.25 -10.73
N LEU A 164 3.68 5.21 -10.58
CA LEU A 164 4.21 5.61 -9.27
C LEU A 164 3.99 7.10 -9.04
N ILE A 165 3.16 7.43 -8.06
CA ILE A 165 2.94 8.79 -7.56
C ILE A 165 3.73 8.96 -6.27
N VAL A 166 4.67 9.90 -6.26
CA VAL A 166 5.51 10.19 -5.09
C VAL A 166 5.21 11.58 -4.56
N ILE A 167 4.65 11.64 -3.36
CA ILE A 167 4.25 12.88 -2.70
C ILE A 167 5.36 13.29 -1.71
N PRO A 168 6.03 14.44 -1.89
CA PRO A 168 6.96 14.95 -0.90
C PRO A 168 6.20 15.52 0.31
N ASN A 169 6.38 14.96 1.52
CA ASN A 169 5.74 15.52 2.72
C ASN A 169 6.08 17.00 2.95
N GLN A 170 7.21 17.48 2.43
CA GLN A 170 7.59 18.89 2.49
C GLN A 170 6.52 19.83 1.89
N MET A 171 5.77 19.37 0.88
CA MET A 171 4.69 20.13 0.25
C MET A 171 3.50 20.35 1.19
N LEU A 172 3.41 19.60 2.29
CA LEU A 172 2.37 19.80 3.29
C LEU A 172 2.58 21.13 4.04
N PHE A 173 3.82 21.60 4.19
CA PHE A 173 4.07 22.89 4.85
C PHE A 173 3.57 24.09 4.06
N SER A 174 3.52 24.00 2.72
CA SER A 174 2.98 25.10 1.89
C SER A 174 1.46 25.22 1.96
N ILE A 175 0.77 24.22 2.49
CA ILE A 175 -0.71 24.17 2.57
C ILE A 175 -1.22 24.27 4.02
N VAL A 176 -0.36 24.20 5.04
CA VAL A 176 -0.74 24.41 6.43
C VAL A 176 -0.79 25.91 6.73
N PRO A 177 -1.94 26.49 7.13
CA PRO A 177 -2.01 27.87 7.58
C PRO A 177 -1.08 28.08 8.78
N LYS A 178 -0.32 29.18 8.79
CA LYS A 178 0.48 29.55 9.96
C LYS A 178 -0.46 29.88 11.13
N GLY A 179 -0.61 28.98 12.11
CA GLY A 179 -1.26 29.33 13.39
C GLY A 179 -2.18 28.29 14.05
N THR A 180 -1.77 27.03 14.15
CA THR A 180 -2.29 26.06 15.14
C THR A 180 -1.11 25.25 15.67
#